data_AF-A0A644ZRZ8-F1
#
_entry.id   AF-A0A644ZRZ8-F1
#
_cell.length_a   1.000
_cell.length_b   1.000
_cell.length_c   1.000
_cell.angle_alpha   90.00
_cell.angle_beta   90.00
_cell.angle_gamma   90.00
#
_symmetry.space_group_name_H-M   'P 1'
#
loop_
_entity.id
_entity.type
_entity.pdbx_description
1 polymer ?
#
loop_
_entity_poly.entity_id
_entity_poly.type
_entity_poly.pdbx_seq_one_letter_code
_entity_poly.pdbx_strand_id
1 'polypeptide(L)'
;MFTRDFGRVSYLLPKIRGRRSKINPALFSPLSILNLEVEHLPLREIQRLKEADRQTLLYDIGVNLTKVSLTFFLSEFLSKVLRETDNNELLFDYLKQAVEVLEETKTGLANFHLTFVFGLTRFLGVYPNLENYTRGCCFDMLNGEFTCRTPDHAYYLRERESAFLNRLSRINFSNMHLFILSRNDRNLIIDRMLTYYRLHLYDFQPIKSLDVLRELS
;
A
#
# COMPACT_ATOMS: atom_id res chain seq x y z
N MET A 1 -0.14 13.22 -6.24
CA MET A 1 -1.35 12.38 -6.37
C MET A 1 -1.02 11.22 -7.29
N PHE A 2 -1.63 10.05 -7.11
CA PHE A 2 -1.54 8.96 -8.09
C PHE A 2 -2.85 8.94 -8.89
N THR A 3 -2.75 8.95 -10.21
CA THR A 3 -3.87 9.07 -11.14
C THR A 3 -3.88 7.89 -12.09
N ARG A 4 -5.07 7.50 -12.55
CA ARG A 4 -5.24 6.36 -13.45
C ARG A 4 -4.49 6.57 -14.77
N ASP A 5 -4.65 7.74 -15.37
CA ASP A 5 -4.18 7.99 -16.74
C ASP A 5 -2.72 8.47 -16.80
N PHE A 6 -2.24 9.15 -15.76
CA PHE A 6 -0.93 9.82 -15.77
C PHE A 6 0.01 9.35 -14.65
N GLY A 7 -0.36 8.33 -13.88
CA GLY A 7 0.44 7.84 -12.76
C GLY A 7 0.65 8.93 -11.69
N ARG A 8 1.87 9.06 -11.18
CA ARG A 8 2.20 10.05 -10.14
C ARG A 8 2.35 11.45 -10.72
N VAL A 9 1.48 12.36 -10.28
CA VAL A 9 1.46 13.76 -10.74
C VAL A 9 1.36 14.73 -9.56
N SER A 10 2.12 15.83 -9.65
CA SER A 10 2.00 16.99 -8.77
C SER A 10 1.03 18.01 -9.37
N TYR A 11 0.03 18.43 -8.61
CA TYR A 11 -0.93 19.44 -9.05
C TYR A 11 -0.85 20.68 -8.18
N LEU A 12 -0.86 21.86 -8.81
CA LEU A 12 -0.98 23.14 -8.13
C LEU A 12 -2.44 23.39 -7.75
N LEU A 13 -2.70 23.55 -6.47
CA LEU A 13 -4.00 24.02 -5.96
C LEU A 13 -4.14 25.53 -6.23
N PRO A 14 -5.22 25.97 -6.92
CA PRO A 14 -5.46 27.39 -7.13
C PRO A 14 -5.58 28.14 -5.80
N LYS A 15 -4.96 29.32 -5.69
CA LYS A 15 -5.15 30.20 -4.53
C LYS A 15 -6.63 30.60 -4.44
N ILE A 16 -7.23 30.38 -3.28
CA ILE A 16 -8.60 30.82 -2.98
C ILE A 16 -8.60 32.35 -2.94
N ARG A 17 -9.07 32.99 -4.03
CA ARG A 17 -9.35 34.43 -4.06
C ARG A 17 -10.86 34.63 -4.15
N GLY A 18 -11.50 35.05 -3.06
CA GLY A 18 -12.93 35.37 -3.01
C GLY A 18 -13.86 34.21 -2.59
N ARG A 19 -15.17 34.49 -2.57
CA ARG A 19 -16.23 33.69 -1.91
C ARG A 19 -16.62 32.37 -2.60
N ARG A 20 -15.97 31.97 -3.71
CA ARG A 20 -16.27 30.74 -4.46
C ARG A 20 -15.01 30.19 -5.16
N SER A 21 -14.14 29.48 -4.45
CA SER A 21 -13.23 28.55 -5.14
C SER A 21 -14.01 27.28 -5.50
N LYS A 22 -13.91 26.84 -6.75
CA LYS A 22 -14.52 25.57 -7.21
C LYS A 22 -13.90 24.34 -6.55
N ILE A 23 -12.72 24.49 -5.95
CA ILE A 23 -11.98 23.42 -5.31
C ILE A 23 -11.96 23.69 -3.81
N ASN A 24 -12.49 22.73 -3.03
CA ASN A 24 -12.44 22.74 -1.58
C ASN A 24 -11.16 22.02 -1.10
N PRO A 25 -10.24 22.66 -0.37
CA PRO A 25 -9.03 22.00 0.14
C PRO A 25 -9.30 20.76 1.00
N ALA A 26 -10.47 20.67 1.65
CA ALA A 26 -10.86 19.51 2.44
C ALA A 26 -11.13 18.24 1.60
N LEU A 27 -11.07 18.34 0.27
CA LEU A 27 -11.09 17.17 -0.62
C LEU A 27 -9.79 16.37 -0.54
N PHE A 28 -8.65 17.02 -0.27
CA PHE A 28 -7.32 16.41 -0.37
C PHE A 28 -6.84 15.79 0.94
N SER A 29 -7.65 14.90 1.51
CA SER A 29 -7.20 14.03 2.60
C SER A 29 -6.42 12.82 2.05
N PRO A 30 -5.55 12.18 2.86
CA PRO A 30 -4.91 10.93 2.46
C PRO A 30 -5.94 9.89 2.00
N LEU A 31 -5.59 9.17 0.93
CA LEU A 31 -6.42 8.14 0.28
C LEU A 31 -7.81 8.60 -0.21
N SER A 32 -8.09 9.90 -0.28
CA SER A 32 -9.30 10.40 -0.93
C SER A 32 -9.37 9.95 -2.40
N ILE A 33 -10.54 9.45 -2.82
CA ILE A 33 -10.82 9.07 -4.20
C ILE A 33 -11.54 10.23 -4.85
N LEU A 34 -10.92 10.84 -5.87
CA LEU A 34 -11.36 12.10 -6.47
C LEU A 34 -11.51 11.97 -7.99
N ASN A 35 -12.55 12.62 -8.52
CA ASN A 35 -12.63 12.96 -9.93
C ASN A 35 -11.92 14.29 -10.15
N LEU A 36 -11.04 14.37 -11.16
CA LEU A 36 -10.23 15.56 -11.42
C LEU A 36 -10.44 16.02 -12.86
N GLU A 37 -10.66 17.32 -13.04
CA GLU A 37 -10.44 17.97 -14.33
C GLU A 37 -9.09 18.69 -14.29
N VAL A 38 -8.18 18.28 -15.17
CA VAL A 38 -6.77 18.71 -15.14
C VAL A 38 -6.32 19.26 -16.48
N GLU A 39 -5.34 20.13 -16.44
CA GLU A 39 -4.58 20.58 -17.62
C GLU A 39 -3.17 20.02 -17.49
N HIS A 40 -2.81 19.13 -18.41
CA HIS A 40 -1.47 18.54 -18.51
C HIS A 40 -0.69 19.18 -19.63
N LEU A 41 0.47 19.74 -19.29
CA LEU A 41 1.45 20.27 -20.22
C LEU A 41 2.74 19.42 -20.13
N PRO A 42 3.22 18.83 -21.23
CA PRO A 42 4.32 17.85 -21.21
C PRO A 42 5.62 18.30 -20.51
N LEU A 43 5.91 19.60 -20.51
CA LEU A 43 7.16 20.15 -19.95
C LEU A 43 7.00 20.73 -18.54
N ARG A 44 5.83 20.55 -17.91
CA ARG A 44 5.52 21.16 -16.63
C ARG A 44 5.55 20.12 -15.51
N GLU A 45 6.47 20.27 -14.57
CA GLU A 45 6.57 19.35 -13.41
C GLU A 45 5.34 19.39 -12.48
N ILE A 46 4.71 20.57 -12.37
CA ILE A 46 3.53 20.79 -11.52
C ILE A 46 2.35 21.18 -12.40
N GLN A 47 1.43 20.26 -12.64
CA GLN A 47 0.26 20.45 -13.50
C GLN A 47 -0.81 21.32 -12.83
N ARG A 48 -1.78 21.82 -13.61
CA ARG A 48 -2.86 22.67 -13.10
C ARG A 48 -4.14 21.85 -12.88
N LEU A 49 -4.70 21.99 -11.68
CA LEU A 49 -6.02 21.44 -11.37
C LEU A 49 -7.11 22.49 -11.67
N LYS A 50 -8.09 22.14 -12.50
CA LYS A 50 -9.22 23.01 -12.83
C LYS A 50 -10.39 22.79 -11.89
N GLU A 51 -10.79 21.53 -11.73
CA GLU A 51 -11.91 21.11 -10.89
C GLU A 51 -11.57 19.79 -10.18
N ALA A 52 -12.17 19.58 -9.01
CA ALA A 52 -12.06 18.33 -8.26
C ALA A 52 -13.34 18.10 -7.47
N ASP A 53 -13.83 16.86 -7.47
CA ASP A 53 -14.96 16.42 -6.67
C ASP A 53 -14.67 15.03 -6.05
N ARG A 54 -15.39 14.66 -5.00
CA ARG A 54 -15.26 13.35 -4.36
C ARG A 54 -15.95 12.31 -5.22
N GLN A 55 -15.22 11.28 -5.59
CA GLN A 55 -15.82 10.11 -6.22
C GLN A 55 -16.52 9.21 -5.19
N THR A 56 -15.91 9.05 -4.02
CA THR A 56 -16.41 8.16 -2.96
C THR A 56 -16.45 8.89 -1.62
N LEU A 57 -17.52 8.68 -0.85
CA LEU A 57 -17.65 9.20 0.50
C LEU A 57 -17.01 8.21 1.49
N LEU A 58 -15.93 8.63 2.15
CA LEU A 58 -15.18 7.83 3.11
C LEU A 58 -15.47 8.31 4.54
N TYR A 59 -16.61 7.91 5.09
CA TYR A 59 -17.08 8.37 6.40
C TYR A 59 -16.39 7.61 7.54
N ASP A 60 -16.34 6.28 7.47
CA ASP A 60 -15.82 5.42 8.52
C ASP A 60 -14.31 5.56 8.66
N ILE A 61 -13.59 5.72 7.55
CA ILE A 61 -12.16 6.08 7.55
C ILE A 61 -11.91 7.38 8.32
N GLY A 62 -12.84 8.35 8.28
CA GLY A 62 -12.68 9.64 8.94
C GLY A 62 -12.93 9.63 10.45
N VAL A 63 -13.59 8.60 10.98
CA VAL A 63 -14.01 8.55 12.40
C VAL A 63 -13.42 7.37 13.18
N ASN A 64 -13.11 6.27 12.50
CA ASN A 64 -12.55 5.07 13.13
C ASN A 64 -11.02 5.20 13.28
N LEU A 65 -10.53 5.28 14.52
CA LEU A 65 -9.10 5.48 14.80
C LEU A 65 -8.18 4.43 14.15
N THR A 66 -8.60 3.16 14.08
CA THR A 66 -7.82 2.10 13.41
C THR A 66 -7.78 2.32 11.89
N LYS A 67 -8.87 2.77 11.28
CA LYS A 67 -8.88 3.09 9.84
C LYS A 67 -8.09 4.35 9.51
N VAL A 68 -8.13 5.34 10.40
CA VAL A 68 -7.29 6.55 10.30
C VAL A 68 -5.81 6.15 10.33
N SER A 69 -5.38 5.32 11.28
CA SER A 69 -3.98 4.89 11.38
C SER A 69 -3.53 4.05 10.18
N LEU A 70 -4.38 3.13 9.70
CA LEU A 70 -4.17 2.41 8.44
C LEU A 70 -4.01 3.38 7.27
N THR A 71 -4.88 4.39 7.17
CA THR A 71 -4.85 5.39 6.08
C THR A 71 -3.53 6.18 6.07
N PHE A 72 -3.06 6.63 7.23
CA PHE A 72 -1.75 7.28 7.33
C PHE A 72 -0.61 6.34 6.96
N PHE A 73 -0.64 5.10 7.44
CA PHE A 73 0.35 4.09 7.08
C PHE A 73 0.44 3.84 5.59
N LEU A 74 -0.69 3.58 4.96
CA LEU A 74 -0.78 3.30 3.54
C LEU A 74 -0.38 4.52 2.71
N SER A 75 -0.77 5.73 3.12
CA SER A 75 -0.37 6.96 2.44
C SER A 75 1.15 7.18 2.49
N GLU A 76 1.78 6.99 3.65
CA GLU A 76 3.23 7.11 3.77
C GLU A 76 3.93 6.01 2.95
N PHE A 77 3.47 4.77 3.06
CA PHE A 77 4.00 3.63 2.30
C PHE A 77 3.94 3.87 0.79
N LEU A 78 2.75 4.22 0.26
CA LEU A 78 2.55 4.48 -1.16
C LEU A 78 3.38 5.67 -1.66
N SER A 79 3.59 6.70 -0.85
CA SER A 79 4.42 7.85 -1.24
C SER A 79 5.88 7.47 -1.55
N LYS A 80 6.35 6.35 -0.98
CA LYS A 80 7.70 5.80 -1.16
C LYS A 80 7.75 4.76 -2.26
N VAL A 81 6.75 3.88 -2.30
CA VAL A 81 6.66 2.81 -3.31
C VAL A 81 6.38 3.37 -4.69
N LEU A 82 5.49 4.35 -4.81
CA LEU A 82 5.02 4.88 -6.09
C LEU A 82 5.89 6.03 -6.62
N ARG A 83 7.18 6.09 -6.25
CA ARG A 83 8.06 7.19 -6.69
C ARG A 83 8.36 7.14 -8.17
N GLU A 84 8.65 5.94 -8.68
CA GLU A 84 9.09 5.69 -10.05
C GLU A 84 8.04 4.91 -10.84
N THR A 85 6.78 4.94 -10.39
CA THR A 85 5.70 4.20 -11.04
C THR A 85 5.03 5.06 -12.10
N ASP A 86 5.14 4.59 -13.34
CA ASP A 86 4.39 5.12 -14.48
C ASP A 86 2.88 4.91 -14.33
N ASN A 87 2.12 5.35 -15.33
CA ASN A 87 0.70 5.06 -15.41
C ASN A 87 0.48 3.54 -15.45
N ASN A 88 -0.31 3.04 -14.49
CA ASN A 88 -0.69 1.64 -14.42
C ASN A 88 -2.15 1.59 -13.93
N GLU A 89 -3.06 1.37 -14.86
CA GLU A 89 -4.51 1.35 -14.57
C GLU A 89 -4.87 0.24 -13.59
N LEU A 90 -4.28 -0.96 -13.75
CA LEU A 90 -4.54 -2.09 -12.86
C LEU A 90 -4.09 -1.80 -11.43
N LEU A 91 -2.95 -1.12 -11.28
CA LEU A 91 -2.50 -0.64 -9.98
C LEU A 91 -3.45 0.41 -9.42
N PHE A 92 -3.88 1.39 -10.22
CA PHE A 92 -4.85 2.39 -9.75
C PHE A 92 -6.14 1.73 -9.27
N ASP A 93 -6.67 0.78 -10.03
CA ASP A 93 -7.90 0.05 -9.68
C ASP A 93 -7.72 -0.77 -8.39
N TYR A 94 -6.57 -1.40 -8.19
CA TYR A 94 -6.24 -2.07 -6.94
C TYR A 94 -6.19 -1.10 -5.74
N LEU A 95 -5.56 0.07 -5.91
CA LEU A 95 -5.48 1.08 -4.85
C LEU A 95 -6.88 1.62 -4.51
N LYS A 96 -7.69 1.92 -5.53
CA LYS A 96 -9.08 2.36 -5.36
C LYS A 96 -9.90 1.30 -4.63
N GLN A 97 -9.86 0.06 -5.10
CA GLN A 97 -10.55 -1.07 -4.47
C GLN A 97 -10.13 -1.23 -3.02
N ALA A 98 -8.83 -1.14 -2.71
CA ALA A 98 -8.34 -1.26 -1.35
C ALA A 98 -8.91 -0.18 -0.42
N VAL A 99 -9.01 1.07 -0.88
CA VAL A 99 -9.62 2.16 -0.11
C VAL A 99 -11.11 1.92 0.13
N GLU A 100 -11.84 1.48 -0.89
CA GLU A 100 -13.26 1.15 -0.80
C GLU A 100 -13.50 -0.02 0.18
N VAL A 101 -12.68 -1.08 0.09
CA VAL A 101 -12.70 -2.18 1.05
C VAL A 101 -12.39 -1.69 2.46
N LEU A 102 -11.40 -0.81 2.65
CA LEU A 102 -11.06 -0.27 3.96
C LEU A 102 -12.25 0.49 4.57
N GLU A 103 -12.96 1.28 3.77
CA GLU A 103 -14.16 2.00 4.19
C GLU A 103 -15.29 1.05 4.63
N GLU A 104 -15.53 -0.03 3.88
CA GLU A 104 -16.62 -0.96 4.15
C GLU A 104 -16.30 -1.96 5.26
N THR A 105 -15.03 -2.36 5.41
CA THR A 105 -14.61 -3.44 6.30
C THR A 105 -14.90 -3.10 7.76
N LYS A 106 -15.63 -3.99 8.45
CA LYS A 106 -15.93 -3.88 9.90
C LYS A 106 -15.13 -4.85 10.76
N THR A 107 -14.71 -5.98 10.20
CA THR A 107 -13.96 -7.03 10.90
C THR A 107 -12.69 -7.40 10.14
N GLY A 108 -11.66 -7.89 10.83
CA GLY A 108 -10.40 -8.25 10.18
C GLY A 108 -9.48 -7.08 9.81
N LEU A 109 -9.79 -5.85 10.26
CA LEU A 109 -8.95 -4.65 10.03
C LEU A 109 -7.49 -4.83 10.47
N ALA A 110 -7.26 -5.63 11.51
CA ALA A 110 -5.92 -5.93 12.01
C ALA A 110 -5.00 -6.53 10.93
N ASN A 111 -5.54 -7.26 9.94
CA ASN A 111 -4.75 -7.89 8.88
C ASN A 111 -4.76 -7.07 7.57
N PHE A 112 -5.45 -5.93 7.53
CA PHE A 112 -5.64 -5.15 6.31
C PHE A 112 -4.30 -4.70 5.70
N HIS A 113 -3.42 -4.11 6.52
CA HIS A 113 -2.13 -3.60 6.06
C HIS A 113 -1.22 -4.70 5.50
N LEU A 114 -1.22 -5.90 6.11
CA LEU A 114 -0.48 -7.06 5.58
C LEU A 114 -1.02 -7.48 4.22
N THR A 115 -2.34 -7.56 4.11
CA THR A 115 -3.04 -7.91 2.87
C THR A 115 -2.71 -6.92 1.77
N PHE A 116 -2.78 -5.63 2.09
CA PHE A 116 -2.47 -4.55 1.16
C PHE A 116 -1.02 -4.59 0.69
N VAL A 117 -0.07 -4.64 1.62
CA VAL A 117 1.38 -4.59 1.33
C VAL A 117 1.82 -5.83 0.56
N PHE A 118 1.31 -7.01 0.90
CA PHE A 118 1.58 -8.22 0.12
C PHE A 118 0.96 -8.14 -1.27
N GLY A 119 -0.32 -7.74 -1.36
CA GLY A 119 -1.04 -7.63 -2.62
C GLY A 119 -0.37 -6.70 -3.62
N LEU A 120 0.16 -5.57 -3.13
CA LEU A 120 0.80 -4.55 -3.94
C LEU A 120 2.04 -5.07 -4.70
N THR A 121 2.75 -6.07 -4.16
CA THR A 121 3.95 -6.64 -4.81
C THR A 121 3.67 -7.17 -6.23
N ARG A 122 2.42 -7.59 -6.51
CA ARG A 122 1.97 -8.05 -7.84
C ARG A 122 2.07 -6.97 -8.91
N PHE A 123 1.85 -5.71 -8.54
CA PHE A 123 1.82 -4.59 -9.47
C PHE A 123 3.20 -3.95 -9.67
N LEU A 124 4.16 -4.29 -8.81
CA LEU A 124 5.50 -3.73 -8.80
C LEU A 124 6.54 -4.65 -9.45
N GLY A 125 6.13 -5.82 -9.93
CA GLY A 125 7.05 -6.81 -10.52
C GLY A 125 7.96 -7.52 -9.52
N VAL A 126 7.66 -7.42 -8.21
CA VAL A 126 8.47 -8.01 -7.12
C VAL A 126 7.70 -9.08 -6.36
N TYR A 127 6.65 -9.65 -6.95
CA TYR A 127 5.85 -10.69 -6.31
C TYR A 127 6.74 -11.89 -5.95
N PRO A 128 6.73 -12.38 -4.69
CA PRO A 128 7.47 -13.58 -4.30
C PRO A 128 7.14 -14.77 -5.21
N ASN A 129 8.15 -15.51 -5.65
CA ASN A 129 7.96 -16.77 -6.35
C ASN A 129 7.55 -17.86 -5.36
N LEU A 130 6.32 -18.37 -5.53
CA LEU A 130 5.70 -19.33 -4.62
C LEU A 130 5.67 -20.77 -5.15
N GLU A 131 6.05 -21.00 -6.41
CA GLU A 131 5.86 -22.28 -7.09
C GLU A 131 6.67 -23.42 -6.47
N ASN A 132 7.86 -23.12 -5.96
CA ASN A 132 8.83 -24.10 -5.48
C ASN A 132 8.79 -24.34 -3.96
N TYR A 133 7.71 -23.98 -3.27
CA TYR A 133 7.63 -24.24 -1.84
C TYR A 133 7.60 -25.75 -1.55
N THR A 134 8.57 -26.23 -0.78
CA THR A 134 8.51 -27.54 -0.13
C THR A 134 8.74 -27.40 1.38
N ARG A 135 8.18 -28.33 2.16
CA ARG A 135 8.35 -28.32 3.62
C ARG A 135 9.83 -28.49 3.97
N GLY A 136 10.37 -27.61 4.80
CA GLY A 136 11.80 -27.57 5.12
C GLY A 136 12.58 -26.47 4.39
N CYS A 137 12.03 -25.89 3.32
CA CYS A 137 12.70 -24.82 2.57
C CYS A 137 12.81 -23.53 3.37
N CYS A 138 13.85 -22.76 3.05
CA CYS A 138 13.96 -21.34 3.37
C CYS A 138 13.40 -20.51 2.22
N PHE A 139 13.05 -19.25 2.48
CA PHE A 139 12.73 -18.27 1.44
C PHE A 139 13.88 -17.28 1.34
N ASP A 140 14.57 -17.28 0.21
CA ASP A 140 15.60 -16.30 -0.11
C ASP A 140 14.92 -14.97 -0.44
N MET A 141 15.09 -13.97 0.43
CA MET A 141 14.43 -12.68 0.23
C MET A 141 15.12 -11.82 -0.83
N LEU A 142 16.39 -12.08 -1.16
CA LEU A 142 17.09 -11.36 -2.24
C LEU A 142 16.63 -11.87 -3.59
N ASN A 143 16.62 -13.19 -3.76
CA ASN A 143 16.20 -13.82 -5.02
C ASN A 143 14.66 -13.94 -5.15
N GLY A 144 13.94 -13.79 -4.04
CA GLY A 144 12.48 -13.83 -4.02
C GLY A 144 11.89 -15.22 -4.24
N GLU A 145 12.61 -16.29 -3.87
CA GLU A 145 12.20 -17.67 -4.14
C GLU A 145 12.48 -18.62 -2.97
N PHE A 146 11.81 -19.78 -2.98
CA PHE A 146 12.07 -20.85 -2.02
C PHE A 146 13.30 -21.68 -2.41
N THR A 147 14.13 -22.01 -1.43
CA THR A 147 15.35 -22.81 -1.61
C THR A 147 15.49 -23.87 -0.51
N CYS A 148 16.03 -25.04 -0.89
CA CYS A 148 16.34 -26.14 0.03
C CYS A 148 17.68 -25.94 0.78
N ARG A 149 18.48 -24.97 0.37
CA ARG A 149 19.77 -24.65 1.01
C ARG A 149 19.68 -23.30 1.69
N THR A 150 20.27 -23.18 2.86
CA THR A 150 20.41 -21.88 3.53
C THR A 150 21.25 -20.96 2.66
N PRO A 151 20.75 -19.76 2.29
CA PRO A 151 21.56 -18.79 1.54
C PRO A 151 22.75 -18.28 2.35
N ASP A 152 23.83 -17.92 1.67
CA ASP A 152 25.06 -17.37 2.27
C ASP A 152 24.95 -15.87 2.61
N HIS A 153 23.79 -15.42 3.08
CA HIS A 153 23.53 -14.05 3.52
C HIS A 153 22.47 -14.01 4.62
N ALA A 154 22.26 -12.85 5.25
CA ALA A 154 21.31 -12.71 6.35
C ALA A 154 19.83 -12.56 5.91
N TYR A 155 19.59 -12.25 4.63
CA TYR A 155 18.25 -11.94 4.11
C TYR A 155 17.47 -13.18 3.63
N TYR A 156 17.09 -14.04 4.57
CA TYR A 156 16.21 -15.17 4.27
C TYR A 156 15.24 -15.43 5.42
N LEU A 157 14.11 -16.05 5.11
CA LEU A 157 13.18 -16.58 6.09
C LEU A 157 13.55 -18.04 6.37
N ARG A 158 13.59 -18.43 7.65
CA ARG A 158 13.82 -19.82 8.03
C ARG A 158 12.59 -20.69 7.72
N GLU A 159 12.71 -22.00 7.87
CA GLU A 159 11.63 -22.97 7.58
C GLU A 159 10.26 -22.54 8.13
N ARG A 160 10.18 -22.18 9.41
CA ARG A 160 8.91 -21.79 10.05
C ARG A 160 8.31 -20.52 9.44
N GLU A 161 9.13 -19.49 9.22
CA GLU A 161 8.71 -18.22 8.60
C GLU A 161 8.35 -18.44 7.11
N SER A 162 9.05 -19.34 6.42
CA SER A 162 8.80 -19.69 5.02
C SER A 162 7.49 -20.43 4.83
N ALA A 163 7.20 -21.40 5.71
CA ALA A 163 5.89 -22.06 5.75
C ALA A 163 4.76 -21.05 6.01
N PHE A 164 5.02 -20.08 6.89
CA PHE A 164 4.08 -19.02 7.17
C PHE A 164 3.88 -18.09 5.96
N LEU A 165 4.94 -17.67 5.27
CA LEU A 165 4.86 -16.89 4.02
C LEU A 165 4.01 -17.61 2.97
N ASN A 166 4.25 -18.91 2.77
CA ASN A 166 3.45 -19.71 1.84
C ASN A 166 1.96 -19.73 2.21
N ARG A 167 1.62 -19.86 3.51
CA ARG A 167 0.22 -19.75 3.96
C ARG A 167 -0.33 -18.34 3.74
N LEU A 168 0.44 -17.32 4.11
CA LEU A 168 0.06 -15.91 4.00
C LEU A 168 -0.16 -15.50 2.54
N SER A 169 0.51 -16.15 1.58
CA SER A 169 0.37 -15.82 0.16
C SER A 169 -1.07 -15.87 -0.39
N ARG A 170 -1.94 -16.61 0.29
CA ARG A 170 -3.36 -16.78 -0.02
C ARG A 170 -4.24 -15.68 0.57
N ILE A 171 -3.68 -14.78 1.38
CA ILE A 171 -4.41 -13.67 1.97
C ILE A 171 -4.85 -12.68 0.89
N ASN A 172 -6.09 -12.25 0.99
CA ASN A 172 -6.68 -11.21 0.16
C ASN A 172 -7.78 -10.49 0.96
N PHE A 173 -8.34 -9.42 0.40
CA PHE A 173 -9.33 -8.61 1.08
C PHE A 173 -10.60 -9.38 1.47
N SER A 174 -10.98 -10.41 0.71
CA SER A 174 -12.18 -11.19 1.01
C SER A 174 -11.97 -12.23 2.11
N ASN A 175 -10.74 -12.68 2.36
CA ASN A 175 -10.46 -13.75 3.33
C ASN A 175 -9.54 -13.34 4.50
N MET A 176 -9.03 -12.11 4.54
CA MET A 176 -8.07 -11.68 5.57
C MET A 176 -8.57 -11.85 7.01
N HIS A 177 -9.88 -11.82 7.23
CA HIS A 177 -10.50 -12.03 8.55
C HIS A 177 -10.40 -13.48 9.05
N LEU A 178 -10.12 -14.45 8.17
CA LEU A 178 -9.91 -15.86 8.51
C LEU A 178 -8.49 -16.15 9.01
N PHE A 179 -7.56 -15.20 8.83
CA PHE A 179 -6.19 -15.33 9.29
C PHE A 179 -6.09 -14.91 10.76
N ILE A 180 -6.04 -15.89 11.65
CA ILE A 180 -5.86 -15.64 13.09
C ILE A 180 -4.38 -15.39 13.35
N LEU A 181 -4.02 -14.11 13.48
CA LEU A 181 -2.66 -13.66 13.77
C LEU A 181 -2.62 -12.93 15.10
N SER A 182 -1.59 -13.16 15.92
CA SER A 182 -1.33 -12.31 17.08
C SER A 182 -0.75 -10.96 16.65
N ARG A 183 -0.75 -9.97 17.55
CA ARG A 183 -0.07 -8.69 17.31
C ARG A 183 1.42 -8.88 17.01
N ASN A 184 2.06 -9.82 17.70
CA ASN A 184 3.47 -10.16 17.47
C ASN A 184 3.70 -10.76 16.08
N ASP A 185 2.81 -11.65 15.64
CA ASP A 185 2.88 -12.21 14.28
C ASP A 185 2.74 -11.09 13.25
N ARG A 186 1.73 -10.23 13.38
CA ARG A 186 1.52 -9.10 12.45
C ARG A 186 2.75 -8.18 12.37
N ASN A 187 3.33 -7.84 13.52
CA ASN A 187 4.52 -6.99 13.61
C ASN A 187 5.73 -7.64 12.93
N LEU A 188 5.96 -8.93 13.17
CA LEU A 188 7.05 -9.66 12.52
C LEU A 188 6.83 -9.72 11.00
N ILE A 189 5.60 -10.03 10.56
CA ILE A 189 5.28 -10.14 9.14
C ILE A 189 5.49 -8.81 8.43
N ILE A 190 4.97 -7.70 8.96
CA ILE A 190 5.13 -6.40 8.33
C ILE A 190 6.61 -5.99 8.29
N ASP A 191 7.41 -6.29 9.31
CA ASP A 191 8.85 -6.03 9.28
C ASP A 191 9.58 -6.83 8.19
N ARG A 192 9.21 -8.11 8.01
CA ARG A 192 9.75 -8.95 6.93
C ARG A 192 9.33 -8.43 5.56
N MET A 193 8.07 -8.04 5.38
CA MET A 193 7.59 -7.44 4.14
C MET A 193 8.32 -6.15 3.83
N LEU A 194 8.42 -5.21 4.79
CA LEU A 194 9.13 -3.96 4.55
C LEU A 194 10.62 -4.16 4.31
N THR A 195 11.22 -5.21 4.87
CA THR A 195 12.59 -5.62 4.53
C THR A 195 12.67 -6.12 3.09
N TYR A 196 11.71 -6.94 2.65
CA TYR A 196 11.62 -7.38 1.27
C TYR A 196 11.48 -6.19 0.30
N TYR A 197 10.59 -5.24 0.58
CA TYR A 197 10.47 -4.00 -0.21
C TYR A 197 11.79 -3.22 -0.28
N ARG A 198 12.58 -3.17 0.80
CA ARG A 198 13.92 -2.54 0.81
C ARG A 198 14.95 -3.24 -0.06
N LEU A 199 14.82 -4.55 -0.25
CA LEU A 199 15.75 -5.32 -1.09
C LEU A 199 15.42 -5.18 -2.58
N HIS A 200 14.15 -4.96 -2.90
CA HIS A 200 13.66 -5.00 -4.29
C HIS A 200 13.33 -3.63 -4.88
N LEU A 201 13.12 -2.59 -4.06
CA LEU A 201 12.87 -1.23 -4.53
C LEU A 201 14.05 -0.30 -4.23
N TYR A 202 14.39 0.52 -5.22
CA TYR A 202 15.41 1.54 -5.09
C TYR A 202 15.00 2.61 -4.06
N ASP A 203 15.94 3.01 -3.19
CA ASP A 203 15.77 4.07 -2.19
C ASP A 203 14.50 3.94 -1.31
N PHE A 204 14.12 2.72 -0.91
CA PHE A 204 12.96 2.53 -0.02
C PHE A 204 13.25 2.99 1.41
N GLN A 205 12.66 4.13 1.78
CA GLN A 205 12.89 4.79 3.07
C GLN A 205 12.07 4.18 4.23
N PRO A 206 12.57 4.21 5.48
CA PRO A 206 11.84 3.71 6.67
C PRO A 206 10.48 4.39 6.87
N ILE A 207 9.46 3.65 7.30
CA ILE A 207 8.07 4.12 7.49
C ILE A 207 7.83 4.53 8.95
N LYS A 208 7.59 5.82 9.18
CA LYS A 208 7.42 6.39 10.52
C LYS A 208 6.03 6.12 11.09
N SER A 209 5.01 6.14 10.24
CA SER A 209 3.63 5.84 10.61
C SER A 209 3.40 4.39 11.05
N LEU A 210 4.37 3.48 10.84
CA LEU A 210 4.25 2.10 11.27
C LEU A 210 4.14 1.99 12.79
N ASP A 211 4.88 2.82 13.53
CA ASP A 211 4.85 2.78 15.00
C ASP A 211 3.47 3.21 15.53
N VAL A 212 2.87 4.23 14.92
CA VAL A 212 1.49 4.65 15.23
C VAL A 212 0.48 3.54 14.90
N LEU A 213 0.65 2.86 13.76
CA LEU A 213 -0.22 1.73 13.41
C LEU A 213 -0.13 0.63 14.46
N ARG A 214 1.07 0.29 14.92
CA ARG A 214 1.30 -0.76 15.94
C ARG A 214 0.60 -0.48 17.24
N GLU A 215 0.52 0.77 17.67
CA GLU A 215 -0.16 1.17 18.92
C GLU A 215 -1.68 0.99 18.84
N LEU A 216 -2.25 1.06 17.63
CA LEU A 216 -3.70 1.09 17.37
C LEU A 216 -4.25 -0.21 16.75
N SER A 217 -3.41 -1.23 16.51
CA SER A 217 -3.72 -2.49 15.80
C SER A 217 -3.36 -3.78 16.56
#